data_AF-A0A0B7JZ53-F1
#
_entry.id   AF-A0A0B7JZ53-F1
#
_cell.length_a   1.000
_cell.length_b   1.000
_cell.length_c   1.000
_cell.angle_alpha   90.00
_cell.angle_beta   90.00
_cell.angle_gamma   90.00
#
_symmetry.space_group_name_H-M   'P 1'
#
loop_
_entity.id
_entity.type
_entity.pdbx_description
1 polymer ?
#
loop_
_entity_poly.entity_id
_entity_poly.type
_entity_poly.pdbx_seq_one_letter_code
_entity_poly.pdbx_strand_id
1 'polypeptide(L)'
;MADHRQCEHQPVQTSAVLVLNATKRPLIPPPSPPTPSLLSPPDSACETPEALDLNTPGNLINKNEEVERKWLSDGLHVLQTEASALNSLATLYQTDPTARRGFTTAVDTITRHRRLGGRLIIAGVGKSGHIGKKLVATFQSLAIPAVFLHPTEALHGDLGLLGPHDVVMLITFSGK
;
A
#
# COMPACT_ATOMS: atom_id res chain seq x y z
N MET A 1 27.00 -21.87 22.11
CA MET A 1 26.84 -21.91 20.64
C MET A 1 25.58 -21.15 20.30
N ALA A 2 25.74 -19.94 19.74
CA ALA A 2 24.63 -19.04 19.46
C ALA A 2 23.89 -19.51 18.19
N ASP A 3 22.57 -19.70 18.33
CA ASP A 3 21.68 -20.10 17.26
C ASP A 3 21.32 -18.84 16.43
N HIS A 4 22.02 -18.64 15.31
CA HIS A 4 21.72 -17.59 14.34
C HIS A 4 20.47 -17.99 13.55
N ARG A 5 19.28 -17.66 14.06
CA ARG A 5 18.06 -17.68 13.27
C ARG A 5 18.09 -16.50 12.29
N GLN A 6 18.58 -16.76 11.09
CA GLN A 6 18.41 -15.86 9.96
C GLN A 6 16.90 -15.67 9.72
N CYS A 7 16.41 -14.47 10.00
CA CYS A 7 15.06 -14.06 9.63
C CYS A 7 15.05 -13.87 8.11
N GLU A 8 14.68 -14.90 7.36
CA GLU A 8 14.42 -14.79 5.94
C GLU A 8 13.22 -13.85 5.71
N HIS A 9 13.51 -12.61 5.34
CA HIS A 9 12.53 -11.68 4.81
C HIS A 9 12.10 -12.14 3.42
N GLN A 10 11.12 -13.05 3.37
CA GLN A 10 10.45 -13.41 2.11
C GLN A 10 9.66 -12.21 1.56
N PRO A 11 9.86 -11.84 0.28
CA PRO A 11 9.11 -10.78 -0.35
C PRO A 11 7.66 -11.20 -0.56
N VAL A 12 6.78 -10.25 -0.32
CA VAL A 12 5.35 -10.44 -0.25
C VAL A 12 4.75 -10.39 -1.66
N GLN A 13 3.99 -11.41 -2.06
CA GLN A 13 3.04 -11.26 -3.17
C GLN A 13 2.02 -10.19 -2.80
N THR A 14 2.10 -9.01 -3.42
CA THR A 14 1.22 -7.88 -3.09
C THR A 14 -0.20 -8.01 -3.66
N SER A 15 -0.44 -9.02 -4.51
CA SER A 15 -1.79 -9.37 -4.96
C SER A 15 -1.86 -10.83 -5.42
N ALA A 16 -2.91 -11.53 -4.98
CA ALA A 16 -3.27 -12.87 -5.44
C ALA A 16 -4.79 -12.92 -5.58
N VAL A 17 -5.27 -13.56 -6.66
CA VAL A 17 -6.70 -13.84 -6.83
C VAL A 17 -6.91 -15.30 -6.51
N LEU A 18 -7.62 -15.56 -5.41
CA LEU A 18 -7.96 -16.90 -4.98
C LEU A 18 -9.40 -17.19 -5.38
N VAL A 19 -9.57 -18.06 -6.38
CA VAL A 19 -10.87 -18.64 -6.71
C VAL A 19 -10.98 -19.93 -5.92
N LEU A 20 -11.88 -19.98 -4.95
CA LEU A 20 -12.14 -21.19 -4.18
C LEU A 20 -12.56 -22.32 -5.16
N ASN A 21 -11.93 -23.50 -5.05
CA ASN A 21 -12.01 -24.68 -5.95
C ASN A 21 -11.16 -24.72 -7.23
N ALA A 22 -10.13 -23.86 -7.41
CA ALA A 22 -9.18 -23.98 -8.54
C ALA A 22 -7.83 -24.65 -8.15
N THR A 23 -7.24 -25.45 -9.04
CA THR A 23 -5.95 -26.14 -8.82
C THR A 23 -4.75 -25.19 -8.82
N LYS A 24 -3.90 -25.26 -7.77
CA LYS A 24 -2.69 -24.43 -7.56
C LYS A 24 -1.58 -24.70 -8.59
N ARG A 25 -0.82 -23.65 -8.95
CA ARG A 25 0.45 -23.74 -9.72
C ARG A 25 1.58 -23.07 -8.91
N PRO A 26 2.86 -23.55 -8.99
CA PRO A 26 3.97 -22.92 -8.28
C PRO A 26 4.31 -21.54 -8.87
N LEU A 27 4.56 -20.56 -8.01
CA LEU A 27 4.77 -19.16 -8.37
C LEU A 27 6.23 -18.75 -8.05
N ILE A 28 6.94 -18.21 -9.03
CA ILE A 28 8.26 -17.58 -8.86
C ILE A 28 8.02 -16.06 -8.83
N PRO A 29 8.56 -15.31 -7.85
CA PRO A 29 8.29 -13.89 -7.68
C PRO A 29 9.19 -13.00 -8.57
N PRO A 30 8.72 -11.81 -9.00
CA PRO A 30 9.53 -10.82 -9.70
C PRO A 30 10.44 -10.02 -8.73
N PRO A 31 11.55 -9.44 -9.23
CA PRO A 31 12.50 -8.69 -8.41
C PRO A 31 11.92 -7.36 -7.90
N SER A 32 12.33 -6.97 -6.68
CA SER A 32 11.88 -5.75 -6.00
C SER A 32 12.56 -4.48 -6.54
N PRO A 33 11.89 -3.31 -6.48
CA PRO A 33 12.54 -2.03 -6.73
C PRO A 33 13.58 -1.71 -5.64
N PRO A 34 14.63 -0.94 -5.96
CA PRO A 34 15.69 -0.63 -5.01
C PRO A 34 15.16 0.22 -3.84
N THR A 35 15.54 -0.16 -2.62
CA THR A 35 15.31 0.64 -1.41
C THR A 35 16.40 1.72 -1.33
N PRO A 36 16.07 3.01 -1.11
CA PRO A 36 17.10 4.03 -0.96
C PRO A 36 17.88 3.78 0.34
N SER A 37 19.21 3.64 0.22
CA SER A 37 20.12 3.50 1.35
C SER A 37 20.22 4.84 2.10
N LEU A 38 19.72 4.90 3.33
CA LEU A 38 20.03 5.98 4.26
C LEU A 38 21.45 5.77 4.81
N LEU A 39 22.43 6.40 4.17
CA LEU A 39 23.73 6.68 4.79
C LEU A 39 23.57 7.92 5.67
N SER A 40 23.15 7.72 6.92
CA SER A 40 23.34 8.72 7.97
C SER A 40 24.82 8.73 8.37
N PRO A 41 25.51 9.88 8.42
CA PRO A 41 26.83 9.95 9.06
C PRO A 41 26.69 9.77 10.58
N PRO A 42 27.74 9.27 11.27
CA PRO A 42 27.66 8.85 12.66
C PRO A 42 27.55 10.06 13.60
N ASP A 43 26.88 9.82 14.73
CA ASP A 43 26.62 10.74 15.83
C ASP A 43 27.77 11.70 16.14
N SER A 44 27.46 13.00 16.20
CA SER A 44 28.24 13.95 16.99
C SER A 44 27.34 15.06 17.52
N ALA A 45 27.08 14.92 18.82
CA ALA A 45 26.74 15.94 19.80
C ALA A 45 25.31 16.53 19.80
N CYS A 46 24.69 16.38 20.97
CA CYS A 46 23.74 17.34 21.55
C CYS A 46 24.17 18.78 21.22
N GLU A 47 23.45 19.46 20.33
CA GLU A 47 23.52 20.91 20.29
C GLU A 47 22.72 21.45 21.48
N THR A 48 23.42 22.13 22.38
CA THR A 48 22.84 23.00 23.40
C THR A 48 21.97 24.05 22.71
N PRO A 49 20.82 24.47 23.28
CA PRO A 49 20.02 25.51 22.67
C PRO A 49 20.85 26.80 22.62
N GLU A 50 21.26 27.22 21.43
CA GLU A 50 21.92 28.51 21.24
C GLU A 50 21.00 29.64 21.73
N ALA A 51 21.56 30.53 22.53
CA ALA A 51 20.87 31.69 23.05
C ALA A 51 20.34 32.55 21.89
N LEU A 52 19.08 32.99 22.01
CA LEU A 52 18.42 33.90 21.08
C LEU A 52 19.14 35.27 21.07
N ASP A 53 20.10 35.42 20.17
CA ASP A 53 20.80 36.68 19.93
C ASP A 53 20.01 37.53 18.92
N LEU A 54 19.39 38.61 19.41
CA LEU A 54 18.44 39.43 18.63
C LEU A 54 19.11 40.54 17.79
N ASN A 55 20.43 40.51 17.59
CA ASN A 55 21.17 41.63 17.02
C ASN A 55 22.02 41.28 15.77
N THR A 56 21.44 40.62 14.76
CA THR A 56 22.06 40.60 13.41
C THR A 56 20.99 40.60 12.30
N PRO A 57 20.75 41.71 11.59
CA PRO A 57 19.67 41.81 10.59
C PRO A 57 19.93 41.05 9.27
N GLY A 58 21.02 40.29 9.16
CA GLY A 58 21.47 39.68 7.89
C GLY A 58 21.28 38.17 7.75
N ASN A 59 20.95 37.43 8.83
CA ASN A 59 21.03 35.95 8.83
C ASN A 59 19.66 35.24 8.85
N LEU A 60 18.59 35.95 9.18
CA LEU A 60 17.23 35.38 9.26
C LEU A 60 16.61 35.12 7.87
N ILE A 61 16.96 35.94 6.88
CA ILE A 61 16.43 35.81 5.51
C ILE A 61 17.01 34.55 4.83
N ASN A 62 18.33 34.33 4.94
CA ASN A 62 18.98 33.15 4.35
C ASN A 62 18.52 31.83 4.98
N LYS A 63 18.29 31.81 6.31
CA LYS A 63 17.86 30.60 7.03
C LYS A 63 16.42 30.21 6.67
N ASN A 64 15.52 31.19 6.50
CA ASN A 64 14.15 30.92 6.05
C ASN A 64 14.11 30.41 4.60
N GLU A 65 14.87 31.02 3.68
CA GLU A 65 14.91 30.55 2.29
C GLU A 65 15.51 29.14 2.16
N GLU A 66 16.47 28.77 3.01
CA GLU A 66 17.06 27.44 3.02
C GLU A 66 16.09 26.37 3.57
N VAL A 67 15.34 26.71 4.61
CA VAL A 67 14.27 25.85 5.15
C VAL A 67 13.12 25.69 4.15
N GLU A 68 12.70 26.77 3.48
CA GLU A 68 11.68 26.72 2.44
C GLU A 68 12.13 25.88 1.23
N ARG A 69 13.38 26.04 0.78
CA ARG A 69 13.97 25.20 -0.28
C ARG A 69 13.98 23.73 0.12
N LYS A 70 14.28 23.42 1.38
CA LYS A 70 14.25 22.04 1.89
C LYS A 70 12.83 21.46 1.89
N TRP A 71 11.84 22.18 2.41
CA TRP A 71 10.45 21.69 2.42
C TRP A 71 9.89 21.47 1.01
N LEU A 72 10.19 22.38 0.09
CA LEU A 72 9.80 22.22 -1.30
C LEU A 72 10.48 21.00 -1.93
N SER A 73 11.77 20.81 -1.68
CA SER A 73 12.51 19.63 -2.14
C SER A 73 11.90 18.34 -1.60
N ASP A 74 11.56 18.29 -0.30
CA ASP A 74 10.97 17.12 0.34
C ASP A 74 9.57 16.81 -0.24
N GLY A 75 8.74 17.83 -0.43
CA GLY A 75 7.43 17.68 -1.05
C GLY A 75 7.51 17.19 -2.49
N LEU A 76 8.43 17.74 -3.29
CA LEU A 76 8.69 17.29 -4.66
C LEU A 76 9.20 15.85 -4.69
N HIS A 77 10.06 15.46 -3.75
CA HIS A 77 10.57 14.10 -3.63
C HIS A 77 9.43 13.09 -3.41
N VAL A 78 8.47 13.39 -2.54
CA VAL A 78 7.29 12.53 -2.31
C VAL A 78 6.48 12.38 -3.60
N LEU A 79 6.14 13.49 -4.26
CA LEU A 79 5.35 13.47 -5.49
C LEU A 79 6.03 12.69 -6.62
N GLN A 80 7.35 12.87 -6.79
CA GLN A 80 8.14 12.13 -7.77
C GLN A 80 8.20 10.64 -7.46
N THR A 81 8.33 10.28 -6.18
CA THR A 81 8.33 8.89 -5.72
C THR A 81 6.99 8.21 -6.02
N GLU A 82 5.87 8.89 -5.75
CA GLU A 82 4.53 8.37 -6.06
C GLU A 82 4.33 8.20 -7.58
N ALA A 83 4.75 9.18 -8.38
CA ALA A 83 4.68 9.08 -9.84
C ALA A 83 5.51 7.91 -10.39
N SER A 84 6.72 7.71 -9.86
CA SER A 84 7.59 6.58 -10.21
C SER A 84 6.96 5.23 -9.85
N ALA A 85 6.31 5.15 -8.68
CA ALA A 85 5.61 3.95 -8.25
C ALA A 85 4.43 3.59 -9.18
N LEU A 86 3.65 4.58 -9.63
CA LEU A 86 2.57 4.38 -10.60
C LEU A 86 3.08 3.93 -11.97
N ASN A 87 4.17 4.51 -12.45
CA ASN A 87 4.81 4.07 -13.70
C ASN A 87 5.29 2.62 -13.60
N SER A 88 5.93 2.27 -12.49
CA SER A 88 6.38 0.89 -12.22
C SER A 88 5.20 -0.09 -12.21
N LEU A 89 4.06 0.29 -11.62
CA LEU A 89 2.84 -0.51 -11.64
C LEU A 89 2.28 -0.70 -13.05
N ALA A 90 2.30 0.36 -13.88
CA ALA A 90 1.88 0.27 -15.27
C ALA A 90 2.76 -0.71 -16.07
N THR A 91 4.09 -0.63 -15.89
CA THR A 91 5.04 -1.58 -16.49
C THR A 91 4.76 -3.00 -16.03
N LEU A 92 4.52 -3.23 -14.72
CA LEU A 92 4.18 -4.55 -14.18
C LEU A 92 2.97 -5.17 -14.91
N TYR A 93 1.88 -4.41 -15.07
CA TYR A 93 0.70 -4.89 -15.78
C TYR A 93 0.89 -5.04 -17.30
N GLN A 94 1.93 -4.46 -17.90
CA GLN A 94 2.26 -4.68 -19.31
C GLN A 94 3.09 -5.95 -19.51
N THR A 95 4.08 -6.16 -18.65
CA THR A 95 5.14 -7.15 -18.86
C THR A 95 4.89 -8.47 -18.13
N ASP A 96 4.27 -8.46 -16.93
CA ASP A 96 4.11 -9.66 -16.11
C ASP A 96 2.79 -10.42 -16.43
N PRO A 97 2.86 -11.66 -16.94
CA PRO A 97 1.66 -12.43 -17.29
C PRO A 97 0.77 -12.78 -16.10
N THR A 98 1.35 -12.89 -14.90
CA THR A 98 0.61 -13.25 -13.68
C THR A 98 -0.23 -12.08 -13.20
N ALA A 99 0.34 -10.88 -13.13
CA ALA A 99 -0.34 -9.64 -12.79
C ALA A 99 -1.48 -9.35 -13.78
N ARG A 100 -1.22 -9.53 -15.08
CA ARG A 100 -2.23 -9.37 -16.15
C ARG A 100 -3.42 -10.28 -15.95
N ARG A 101 -3.16 -11.57 -15.74
CA ARG A 101 -4.21 -12.57 -15.48
C ARG A 101 -4.94 -12.28 -14.18
N GLY A 102 -4.23 -11.93 -13.12
CA GLY A 102 -4.83 -11.56 -11.83
C GLY A 102 -5.81 -10.40 -11.99
N PHE A 103 -5.41 -9.35 -12.72
CA PHE A 103 -6.28 -8.21 -12.99
C PHE A 103 -7.54 -8.61 -13.77
N THR A 104 -7.40 -9.35 -14.87
CA THR A 104 -8.56 -9.74 -15.70
C THR A 104 -9.48 -10.71 -14.95
N THR A 105 -8.94 -11.66 -14.20
CA THR A 105 -9.73 -12.58 -13.36
C THR A 105 -10.48 -11.85 -12.25
N ALA A 106 -9.88 -10.83 -11.63
CA ALA A 106 -10.56 -10.02 -10.62
C ALA A 106 -11.77 -9.27 -11.22
N VAL A 107 -11.59 -8.63 -12.38
CA VAL A 107 -12.67 -7.93 -13.09
C VAL A 107 -13.80 -8.90 -13.48
N ASP A 108 -13.46 -10.05 -14.04
CA ASP A 108 -14.45 -11.08 -14.42
C ASP A 108 -15.22 -11.60 -13.20
N THR A 109 -14.51 -11.92 -12.11
CA THR A 109 -15.13 -12.42 -10.88
C THR A 109 -16.13 -11.42 -10.30
N ILE A 110 -15.72 -10.15 -10.16
CA ILE A 110 -16.58 -9.09 -9.62
C ILE A 110 -17.82 -8.89 -10.51
N THR A 111 -17.64 -8.83 -11.83
CA THR A 111 -18.75 -8.58 -12.76
C THR A 111 -19.71 -9.75 -12.86
N ARG A 112 -19.21 -11.00 -12.88
CA ARG A 112 -20.02 -12.21 -12.90
C ARG A 112 -20.87 -12.34 -11.65
N HIS A 113 -20.27 -12.20 -10.47
CA HIS A 113 -20.96 -12.37 -9.19
C HIS A 113 -21.94 -11.25 -8.90
N ARG A 114 -21.66 -10.01 -9.34
CA ARG A 114 -22.62 -8.91 -9.30
C ARG A 114 -23.93 -9.25 -10.02
N ARG A 115 -23.88 -9.95 -11.16
CA ARG A 115 -25.09 -10.37 -11.90
C ARG A 115 -25.92 -11.41 -11.13
N LEU A 116 -25.31 -12.11 -10.19
CA LEU A 116 -25.98 -13.08 -9.31
C LEU A 116 -26.49 -12.41 -8.01
N GLY A 117 -26.50 -11.07 -7.93
CA GLY A 117 -26.89 -10.33 -6.72
C GLY A 117 -25.82 -10.28 -5.64
N GLY A 118 -24.58 -10.71 -5.94
CA GLY A 118 -23.46 -10.62 -5.02
C GLY A 118 -22.93 -9.20 -4.83
N ARG A 119 -22.32 -8.96 -3.67
CA ARG A 119 -21.67 -7.71 -3.29
C ARG A 119 -20.14 -7.89 -3.23
N LEU A 120 -19.42 -6.80 -3.41
CA LEU A 120 -17.98 -6.73 -3.22
C LEU A 120 -17.67 -6.37 -1.76
N ILE A 121 -17.10 -7.32 -1.01
CA ILE A 121 -16.73 -7.13 0.39
C ILE A 121 -15.24 -6.80 0.44
N ILE A 122 -14.90 -5.58 0.84
CA ILE A 122 -13.52 -5.11 0.90
C ILE A 122 -13.06 -5.10 2.35
N ALA A 123 -11.92 -5.73 2.64
CA ALA A 123 -11.35 -5.76 3.98
C ALA A 123 -9.87 -5.36 3.97
N GLY A 124 -9.44 -4.72 5.05
CA GLY A 124 -8.05 -4.31 5.24
C GLY A 124 -7.87 -3.61 6.59
N VAL A 125 -6.63 -3.55 7.07
CA VAL A 125 -6.27 -2.91 8.36
C VAL A 125 -5.43 -1.65 8.15
N GLY A 126 -5.51 -0.70 9.08
CA GLY A 126 -4.70 0.52 9.07
C GLY A 126 -4.84 1.33 7.76
N LYS A 127 -3.71 1.76 7.20
CA LYS A 127 -3.66 2.53 5.93
C LYS A 127 -4.38 1.81 4.79
N SER A 128 -4.19 0.49 4.66
CA SER A 128 -4.88 -0.32 3.65
C SER A 128 -6.40 -0.33 3.87
N GLY A 129 -6.87 -0.32 5.12
CA GLY A 129 -8.28 -0.15 5.46
C GLY A 129 -8.86 1.18 5.00
N HIS A 130 -8.11 2.29 5.13
CA HIS A 130 -8.54 3.60 4.61
C HIS A 130 -8.68 3.60 3.08
N ILE A 131 -7.71 3.00 2.36
CA ILE A 131 -7.82 2.81 0.91
C ILE A 131 -9.03 1.94 0.56
N GLY A 132 -9.26 0.85 1.30
CA GLY A 132 -10.44 -0.02 1.13
C GLY A 132 -11.76 0.73 1.28
N LYS A 133 -11.90 1.58 2.30
CA LYS A 133 -13.09 2.42 2.49
C LYS A 133 -13.32 3.38 1.32
N LYS A 134 -12.26 4.01 0.80
CA LYS A 134 -12.34 4.85 -0.41
C LYS A 134 -12.79 4.04 -1.63
N LEU A 135 -12.26 2.82 -1.78
CA LEU A 135 -12.65 1.92 -2.86
C LEU A 135 -14.12 1.52 -2.77
N VAL A 136 -14.63 1.21 -1.57
CA VAL A 136 -16.07 0.94 -1.36
C VAL A 136 -16.91 2.11 -1.85
N ALA A 137 -16.57 3.34 -1.44
CA ALA A 137 -17.28 4.54 -1.91
C ALA A 137 -17.20 4.69 -3.45
N THR A 138 -16.04 4.38 -4.05
CA THR A 138 -15.86 4.44 -5.51
C THR A 138 -16.75 3.40 -6.22
N PHE A 139 -16.79 2.16 -5.74
CA PHE A 139 -17.59 1.09 -6.35
C PHE A 139 -19.08 1.37 -6.21
N GLN A 140 -19.53 1.83 -5.05
CA GLN A 140 -20.93 2.22 -4.83
C GLN A 140 -21.36 3.32 -5.81
N SER A 141 -20.52 4.35 -6.03
CA SER A 141 -20.78 5.41 -7.02
C SER A 141 -20.84 4.90 -8.48
N LEU A 142 -20.21 3.76 -8.77
CA LEU A 142 -20.28 3.08 -10.07
C LEU A 142 -21.41 2.03 -10.13
N ALA A 143 -22.36 2.08 -9.20
CA ALA A 143 -23.46 1.13 -9.04
C ALA A 143 -23.02 -0.33 -8.85
N ILE A 144 -21.81 -0.54 -8.31
CA ILE A 144 -21.30 -1.84 -7.89
C ILE A 144 -21.54 -1.97 -6.38
N PRO A 145 -22.45 -2.85 -5.92
CA PRO A 145 -22.71 -3.04 -4.50
C PRO A 145 -21.42 -3.44 -3.78
N ALA A 146 -20.95 -2.63 -2.84
CA ALA A 146 -19.74 -2.88 -2.09
C ALA A 146 -19.91 -2.53 -0.61
N VAL A 147 -19.23 -3.25 0.27
CA VAL A 147 -19.26 -3.06 1.74
C VAL A 147 -17.85 -3.19 2.29
N PHE A 148 -17.49 -2.36 3.26
CA PHE A 148 -16.22 -2.49 3.97
C PHE A 148 -16.42 -3.40 5.20
N LEU A 149 -15.61 -4.44 5.32
CA LEU A 149 -15.59 -5.33 6.47
C LEU A 149 -14.28 -5.14 7.24
N HIS A 150 -14.36 -4.62 8.47
CA HIS A 150 -13.17 -4.49 9.30
C HIS A 150 -12.77 -5.87 9.86
N PRO A 151 -11.52 -6.33 9.71
CA PRO A 151 -11.13 -7.69 10.11
C PRO A 151 -11.39 -8.04 11.57
N THR A 152 -11.26 -7.08 12.49
CA THR A 152 -11.59 -7.28 13.90
C THR A 152 -13.08 -7.56 14.10
N GLU A 153 -13.97 -6.81 13.45
CA GLU A 153 -15.43 -7.00 13.58
C GLU A 153 -15.86 -8.33 12.95
N ALA A 154 -15.22 -8.72 11.85
CA ALA A 154 -15.45 -10.01 11.18
C ALA A 154 -15.27 -11.19 12.15
N LEU A 155 -14.24 -11.16 12.99
CA LEU A 155 -13.97 -12.17 14.02
C LEU A 155 -15.00 -12.18 15.16
N HIS A 156 -15.76 -11.10 15.33
CA HIS A 156 -16.78 -10.97 16.37
C HIS A 156 -18.22 -11.17 15.84
N GLY A 157 -18.38 -11.67 14.61
CA GLY A 157 -19.68 -12.10 14.06
C GLY A 157 -20.06 -11.47 12.72
N ASP A 158 -19.38 -10.42 12.29
CA ASP A 158 -19.71 -9.71 11.04
C ASP A 158 -19.42 -10.55 9.79
N LEU A 159 -18.74 -11.70 9.89
CA LEU A 159 -18.69 -12.67 8.80
C LEU A 159 -20.07 -13.19 8.38
N GLY A 160 -21.07 -13.10 9.25
CA GLY A 160 -22.47 -13.38 8.91
C GLY A 160 -23.06 -12.44 7.85
N LEU A 161 -22.40 -11.31 7.57
CA LEU A 161 -22.77 -10.43 6.46
C LEU A 161 -22.48 -11.05 5.09
N LEU A 162 -21.62 -12.06 4.99
CA LEU A 162 -21.23 -12.68 3.71
C LEU A 162 -22.35 -13.56 3.13
N GLY A 163 -22.74 -13.28 1.90
CA GLY A 163 -23.65 -14.08 1.10
C GLY A 163 -22.92 -15.06 0.16
N PRO A 164 -23.64 -16.08 -0.38
CA PRO A 164 -23.06 -17.13 -1.23
C PRO A 164 -22.52 -16.62 -2.58
N HIS A 165 -22.93 -15.42 -3.00
CA HIS A 165 -22.48 -14.80 -4.25
C HIS A 165 -21.52 -13.63 -4.02
N ASP A 166 -21.19 -13.31 -2.77
CA ASP A 166 -20.31 -12.19 -2.47
C ASP A 166 -18.86 -12.48 -2.90
N VAL A 167 -18.14 -11.43 -3.29
CA VAL A 167 -16.73 -11.48 -3.66
C VAL A 167 -15.94 -10.75 -2.58
N VAL A 168 -14.91 -11.40 -2.02
CA VAL A 168 -14.06 -10.79 -1.00
C VAL A 168 -12.76 -10.27 -1.62
N MET A 169 -12.46 -9.00 -1.37
CA MET A 169 -11.22 -8.33 -1.75
C MET A 169 -10.44 -7.93 -0.50
N LEU A 170 -9.32 -8.62 -0.25
CA LEU A 170 -8.43 -8.34 0.87
C LEU A 170 -7.30 -7.40 0.41
N ILE A 171 -7.10 -6.29 1.13
CA ILE A 171 -6.05 -5.31 0.84
C ILE A 171 -4.99 -5.36 1.95
N THR A 172 -3.79 -5.80 1.58
CA THR A 172 -2.65 -5.91 2.49
C THR A 172 -1.35 -5.59 1.75
N PHE A 173 -0.46 -4.82 2.39
CA PHE A 173 0.89 -4.58 1.87
C PHE A 173 1.84 -5.74 2.21
N SER A 174 1.66 -6.36 3.39
CA SER A 174 2.57 -7.39 3.89
C SER A 174 2.18 -8.81 3.47
N GLY A 175 0.97 -9.01 2.93
CA GLY A 175 0.48 -10.32 2.44
C GLY A 175 0.56 -11.47 3.44
N LYS A 176 0.82 -11.14 4.70
CA LYS A 176 0.75 -12.00 5.88
C LYS A 176 -0.54 -11.69 6.62
#